data_AF-A0A7V9IJ75-F1
#
_entry.id   AF-A0A7V9IJ75-F1
#
_cell.length_a   1.000
_cell.length_b   1.000
_cell.length_c   1.000
_cell.angle_alpha   90.00
_cell.angle_beta   90.00
_cell.angle_gamma   90.00
#
_symmetry.space_group_name_H-M   'P 1'
#
loop_
_entity.id
_entity.type
_entity.pdbx_description
1 polymer ?
#
loop_
_entity_poly.entity_id
_entity_poly.type
_entity_poly.pdbx_seq_one_letter_code
_entity_poly.pdbx_strand_id
1 'polypeptide(L)' 'MRAINSLDLERLAHCIAEDGIESVEDAVGSVVWRARVAGVCGPAVDVLGDTSQPDVVRQRAFGLIAGRLA' A
#
# COMPACT_ATOMS: atom_id res chain seq x y z
N MET A 1 -12.03 1.93 -15.45
CA MET A 1 -11.22 1.90 -14.20
C MET A 1 -10.54 0.55 -14.14
N ARG A 2 -9.20 0.48 -14.08
CA ARG A 2 -8.45 -0.78 -14.14
C ARG A 2 -8.21 -1.27 -12.72
N ALA A 3 -8.58 -2.53 -12.42
CA ALA A 3 -8.30 -3.17 -11.14
C ALA A 3 -6.78 -3.18 -10.88
N ILE A 4 -6.37 -3.14 -9.61
CA ILE A 4 -4.97 -3.46 -9.28
C ILE A 4 -4.78 -4.94 -9.57
N ASN A 5 -3.79 -5.27 -10.40
CA ASN A 5 -3.46 -6.66 -10.65
C ASN A 5 -2.66 -7.19 -9.44
N SER A 6 -2.91 -8.42 -9.02
CA SER A 6 -2.18 -9.06 -7.91
C SER A 6 -0.66 -9.04 -8.13
N LEU A 7 -0.23 -9.19 -9.39
CA LEU A 7 1.18 -9.08 -9.80
C LEU A 7 1.79 -7.71 -9.51
N ASP A 8 1.01 -6.63 -9.62
CA ASP A 8 1.50 -5.28 -9.32
C ASP A 8 1.71 -5.10 -7.81
N LEU A 9 0.85 -5.71 -6.98
CA LEU A 9 0.98 -5.68 -5.51
C LEU A 9 2.16 -6.56 -5.04
N GLU A 10 2.35 -7.73 -5.62
CA GLU A 10 3.49 -8.61 -5.31
C GLU A 10 4.82 -7.94 -5.64
N ARG A 11 4.92 -7.32 -6.82
CA ARG A 11 6.12 -6.58 -7.21
C ARG A 11 6.39 -5.41 -6.27
N LEU A 12 5.35 -4.66 -5.88
CA LEU A 12 5.50 -3.58 -4.92
C LEU A 12 5.92 -4.10 -3.53
N ALA A 13 5.37 -5.24 -3.08
CA ALA A 13 5.78 -5.88 -1.84
C ALA A 13 7.26 -6.25 -1.84
N HIS A 14 7.76 -6.74 -2.99
CA HIS A 14 9.17 -7.06 -3.16
C HIS A 14 10.05 -5.80 -3.07
N CYS A 15 9.72 -4.72 -3.78
CA CYS A 15 10.46 -3.46 -3.67
C CYS A 15 10.46 -2.88 -2.25
N ILE A 16 9.33 -2.94 -1.54
CA ILE A 16 9.25 -2.51 -0.13
C ILE A 16 10.20 -3.33 0.76
N ALA A 17 10.33 -4.63 0.49
CA ALA A 17 11.19 -5.52 1.27
C ALA A 17 12.68 -5.30 1.00
N GLU A 18 13.06 -4.94 -0.23
CA GLU A 18 14.46 -4.69 -0.61
C GLU A 18 14.92 -3.27 -0.25
N ASP A 19 14.11 -2.27 -0.61
CA ASP A 19 14.53 -0.86 -0.64
C ASP A 19 13.82 0.00 0.43
N GLY A 20 12.92 -0.60 1.22
CA GLY A 20 12.09 0.14 2.17
C GLY A 20 10.91 0.85 1.50
N ILE A 21 9.94 1.28 2.31
CA ILE A 21 8.68 1.84 1.79
C ILE A 21 8.84 3.26 1.24
N GLU A 22 9.77 4.03 1.78
CA GLU A 22 10.08 5.40 1.32
C GLU A 22 10.61 5.43 -0.13
N SER A 23 11.20 4.33 -0.61
CA SER A 23 11.70 4.23 -1.99
C SER A 23 10.58 4.16 -3.05
N VAL A 24 9.34 3.90 -2.63
CA VAL A 24 8.19 3.62 -3.51
C VAL A 24 6.95 4.44 -3.14
N GLU A 25 7.12 5.64 -2.58
CA GLU A 25 6.03 6.51 -2.10
C GLU A 25 4.93 6.77 -3.15
N ASP A 26 5.30 7.05 -4.40
CA ASP A 26 4.32 7.30 -5.47
C ASP A 26 3.43 6.07 -5.75
N ALA A 27 4.03 4.87 -5.69
CA ALA A 27 3.31 3.62 -5.86
C ALA A 27 2.42 3.32 -4.64
N VAL A 28 2.90 3.60 -3.42
CA VAL A 28 2.11 3.50 -2.18
C VAL A 28 0.92 4.46 -2.21
N GLY A 29 1.12 5.71 -2.63
CA GLY A 29 0.03 6.69 -2.82
C GLY A 29 -1.01 6.20 -3.83
N SER A 30 -0.58 5.53 -4.90
CA SER A 30 -1.48 4.91 -5.88
C SER A 30 -2.31 3.77 -5.28
N VAL A 31 -1.72 2.96 -4.40
CA VAL A 31 -2.43 1.89 -3.65
C VAL A 31 -3.47 2.51 -2.70
N VAL A 32 -3.09 3.53 -1.93
CA VAL A 32 -3.99 4.24 -1.01
C VAL A 32 -5.18 4.85 -1.76
N TRP A 33 -4.91 5.55 -2.87
CA TRP A 33 -5.96 6.14 -3.69
C TRP A 33 -6.93 5.08 -4.21
N ARG A 34 -6.42 3.98 -4.75
CA ARG A 34 -7.26 2.89 -5.27
C ARG A 34 -8.04 2.16 -4.18
N ALA A 35 -7.45 1.92 -3.01
CA ALA A 35 -8.15 1.35 -1.86
C ALA A 35 -9.36 2.21 -1.48
N ARG A 36 -9.18 3.54 -1.40
CA ARG A 36 -10.26 4.49 -1.13
C ARG A 36 -11.34 4.47 -2.21
N VAL A 37 -10.96 4.44 -3.49
CA VAL A 37 -11.91 4.35 -4.61
C VAL A 37 -12.69 3.03 -4.59
N ALA A 38 -12.06 1.94 -4.15
CA ALA A 38 -12.71 0.64 -3.97
C ALA A 38 -13.60 0.56 -2.70
N GLY A 39 -13.71 1.64 -1.93
CA GLY A 39 -14.48 1.68 -0.68
C GLY A 39 -13.78 0.97 0.49
N VAL A 40 -12.51 0.57 0.32
CA VAL A 40 -11.69 0.07 1.42
C VAL A 40 -11.26 1.27 2.25
N CYS A 41 -11.94 1.45 3.38
CA CYS A 41 -11.66 2.50 4.34
C CYS A 41 -11.24 1.89 5.69
N GLY A 42 -10.40 2.58 6.43
CA GLY A 42 -10.06 2.22 7.80
C GLY A 42 -8.59 2.49 8.16
N PRO A 43 -8.21 2.21 9.41
CA PRO A 43 -6.94 2.65 9.99
C PRO A 43 -5.71 2.24 9.17
N ALA A 44 -5.74 1.08 8.53
CA ALA A 44 -4.62 0.63 7.69
C ALA A 44 -4.42 1.55 6.47
N VAL A 45 -5.50 2.01 5.83
CA VAL A 45 -5.42 2.90 4.65
C VAL A 45 -4.91 4.27 5.05
N ASP A 46 -5.32 4.76 6.22
CA ASP A 46 -4.87 6.03 6.76
C ASP A 46 -3.38 5.97 7.17
N VAL A 47 -3.00 4.91 7.88
CA VAL A 47 -1.60 4.65 8.28
C VAL A 47 -0.69 4.50 7.06
N LEU A 48 -1.11 3.77 6.03
CA LEU A 48 -0.29 3.60 4.82
C LEU A 48 -0.02 4.94 4.11
N GLY A 49 -1.03 5.82 4.08
CA GLY A 49 -0.95 7.14 3.45
C GLY A 49 -0.32 8.23 4.31
N ASP A 50 0.00 7.96 5.57
CA ASP A 50 0.61 8.92 6.49
C ASP A 50 2.13 8.72 6.55
N THR A 51 2.87 9.59 5.87
CA THR A 51 4.33 9.56 5.82
C THR A 51 5.00 9.97 7.13
N SER A 52 4.24 10.44 8.13
CA SER A 52 4.76 10.67 9.48
C SER A 52 4.79 9.40 10.34
N GLN A 53 4.14 8.33 9.89
CA GLN A 53 4.17 7.04 10.59
C GLN A 53 5.50 6.31 10.36
N PRO A 54 5.99 5.52 11.33
CA PRO A 54 7.19 4.72 11.13
C PRO A 54 7.04 3.72 9.98
N ASP A 55 8.09 3.54 9.19
CA ASP A 55 8.12 2.63 8.04
C ASP A 55 7.57 1.24 8.33
N VAL A 56 8.02 0.62 9.43
CA VAL A 56 7.59 -0.73 9.81
C VAL A 56 6.07 -0.80 10.01
N VAL A 57 5.45 0.27 10.51
CA VAL A 57 3.99 0.35 10.71
C VAL A 57 3.28 0.49 9.36
N ARG A 58 3.81 1.32 8.47
CA ARG A 58 3.28 1.52 7.12
C ARG A 58 3.41 0.25 6.26
N GLN A 59 4.53 -0.46 6.34
CA GLN A 59 4.75 -1.75 5.67
C GLN A 59 3.74 -2.81 6.14
N ARG A 60 3.45 -2.87 7.44
CA ARG A 60 2.39 -3.75 7.97
C ARG A 60 1.02 -3.37 7.44
N ALA A 61 0.73 -2.07 7.39
CA ALA A 61 -0.52 -1.56 6.84
C ALA A 61 -0.67 -1.91 5.35
N PHE A 62 0.41 -1.83 4.57
CA PHE A 62 0.44 -2.28 3.18
C PHE A 62 0.04 -3.76 3.07
N GLY A 63 0.63 -4.66 3.87
CA GLY A 63 0.29 -6.09 3.84
C GLY A 63 -1.20 -6.37 4.14
N LEU A 64 -1.78 -5.64 5.11
CA LEU A 64 -3.22 -5.75 5.43
C LEU A 64 -4.13 -5.29 4.29
N ILE A 65 -3.72 -4.27 3.55
CA ILE A 65 -4.48 -3.74 2.41
C ILE A 65 -4.30 -4.64 1.19
N ALA A 66 -3.09 -5.10 0.91
CA ALA A 66 -2.81 -5.99 -0.21
C ALA A 66 -3.64 -7.28 -0.14
N GLY A 67 -3.75 -7.89 1.05
CA GLY A 67 -4.62 -9.06 1.26
C GLY A 67 -6.12 -8.81 1.11
N ARG A 68 -6.57 -7.55 1.03
CA ARG A 68 -7.98 -7.16 0.76
C ARG A 68 -8.22 -6.74 -0.68
N LEU A 69 -7.16 -6.42 -1.43
CA LEU A 69 -7.22 -5.99 -2.83
C LEU A 69 -6.88 -7.10 -3.82
N ALA A 70 -6.24 -8.19 -3.36
CA ALA A 70 -5.93 -9.38 -4.14
C ALA A 70 -7.15 -10.29 -4.35
#